data_AF-A0A533Y1H3-F1
#
_entry.id   AF-A0A533Y1H3-F1
#
_cell.length_a   1.000
_cell.length_b   1.000
_cell.length_c   1.000
_cell.angle_alpha   90.00
_cell.angle_beta   90.00
_cell.angle_gamma   90.00
#
_symmetry.space_group_name_H-M   'P 1'
#
loop_
_entity.id
_entity.type
_entity.pdbx_description
1 polymer ?
#
loop_
_entity_poly.entity_id
_entity_poly.type
_entity_poly.pdbx_seq_one_letter_code
_entity_poly.pdbx_strand_id
1 'polypeptide(L)'
;MPERQPSCSRRTHMKPRVSWALMTLSASVLVLGLAACTVTRAWQYPPNPPDQAQYFYDELGRLVAVIDGQGNVAVYTYDVVGNLISIQRFTSSGGGSTGNIGIFVVTPGSGLVGTTVTIQGFGFSQTPSANQVKFNGTTATVSSSTANSITTTVPTGATTGPITVANTNGTATSPRSFTVLVPPIISGIDPRSLRVSPHLTPKAPPGARS
;
A
#
# COMPACT_ATOMS: atom_id res chain seq x y z
N MET A 1 45.05 -35.19 -42.64
CA MET A 1 44.92 -35.18 -41.17
C MET A 1 45.96 -34.20 -40.61
N PRO A 2 45.70 -33.37 -39.58
CA PRO A 2 44.44 -33.12 -38.86
C PRO A 2 43.99 -31.64 -38.76
N GLU A 3 42.71 -31.51 -38.41
CA GLU A 3 41.98 -30.43 -37.74
C GLU A 3 42.77 -29.67 -36.65
N ARG A 4 42.55 -28.35 -36.51
CA ARG A 4 42.52 -27.66 -35.20
C ARG A 4 41.54 -26.47 -35.20
N GLN A 5 40.42 -26.65 -34.51
CA GLN A 5 39.60 -25.60 -33.88
C GLN A 5 40.23 -25.21 -32.50
N PRO A 6 39.58 -24.41 -31.63
CA PRO A 6 39.71 -22.95 -31.48
C PRO A 6 40.33 -22.56 -30.10
N SER A 7 40.70 -21.29 -29.89
CA SER A 7 41.09 -20.80 -28.56
C SER A 7 40.18 -19.66 -28.08
N CYS A 8 39.40 -19.98 -27.05
CA CYS A 8 38.69 -19.08 -26.16
C CYS A 8 39.67 -18.15 -25.40
N SER A 9 39.31 -16.88 -25.21
CA SER A 9 40.02 -15.97 -24.29
C SER A 9 39.04 -15.15 -23.46
N ARG A 10 39.20 -15.31 -22.15
CA ARG A 10 38.35 -14.89 -21.03
C ARG A 10 38.67 -13.44 -20.65
N ARG A 11 37.69 -12.53 -20.73
CA ARG A 11 37.83 -11.12 -20.33
C ARG A 11 37.65 -10.97 -18.81
N THR A 12 38.75 -10.76 -18.08
CA THR A 12 38.75 -10.43 -16.64
C THR A 12 38.63 -8.93 -16.39
N HIS A 13 37.66 -8.56 -15.55
CA HIS A 13 37.55 -7.39 -14.66
C HIS A 13 38.56 -6.23 -14.81
N MET A 14 38.06 -5.06 -15.23
CA MET A 14 38.69 -3.76 -14.98
C MET A 14 38.11 -3.12 -13.71
N LYS A 15 38.97 -2.74 -12.75
CA LYS A 15 38.64 -1.83 -11.63
C LYS A 15 38.94 -0.38 -12.07
N PRO A 16 38.10 0.62 -11.73
CA PRO A 16 38.40 2.01 -12.05
C PRO A 16 39.36 2.64 -11.03
N ARG A 17 40.34 3.41 -11.53
CA ARG A 17 41.32 4.18 -10.76
C ARG A 17 40.72 5.53 -10.35
N VAL A 18 40.81 5.89 -9.07
CA VAL A 18 40.49 7.22 -8.53
C VAL A 18 41.80 8.02 -8.53
N SER A 19 41.85 9.13 -9.28
CA SER A 19 43.01 10.02 -9.34
C SER A 19 42.71 11.29 -8.52
N TRP A 20 43.54 11.55 -7.51
CA TRP A 20 43.50 12.77 -6.70
C TRP A 20 44.44 13.81 -7.33
N ALA A 21 43.96 15.02 -7.59
CA ALA A 21 44.81 16.15 -7.95
C ALA A 21 44.36 17.39 -7.16
N LEU A 22 45.24 17.84 -6.25
CA LEU A 22 45.20 19.14 -5.60
C LEU A 22 45.65 20.23 -6.58
N MET A 23 45.02 21.42 -6.57
CA MET A 23 45.68 22.65 -7.03
C MET A 23 45.01 23.93 -6.51
N THR A 24 45.66 24.52 -5.51
CA THR A 24 46.01 25.94 -5.25
C THR A 24 45.06 27.13 -5.58
N LEU A 25 44.88 27.99 -4.57
CA LEU A 25 44.31 29.35 -4.63
C LEU A 25 45.21 30.36 -5.39
N SER A 26 44.60 31.32 -6.10
CA SER A 26 45.07 32.72 -6.22
C SER A 26 43.91 33.68 -6.57
N ALA A 27 44.03 34.94 -6.18
CA ALA A 27 42.94 35.86 -5.84
C ALA A 27 42.45 36.83 -6.96
N SER A 28 41.18 37.23 -6.80
CA SER A 28 40.51 38.52 -7.13
C SER A 28 40.37 39.02 -8.58
N VAL A 29 39.12 39.25 -9.02
CA VAL A 29 38.46 40.57 -9.19
C VAL A 29 36.99 40.37 -9.68
N LEU A 30 36.13 41.23 -9.15
CA LEU A 30 34.66 41.29 -9.20
C LEU A 30 34.09 41.68 -10.58
N VAL A 31 33.15 40.89 -11.13
CA VAL A 31 32.12 41.37 -12.08
C VAL A 31 30.78 40.68 -11.76
N LEU A 32 29.74 41.52 -11.64
CA LEU A 32 28.37 41.21 -11.28
C LEU A 32 27.70 40.15 -12.17
N GLY A 33 26.84 39.34 -11.55
CA GLY A 33 25.67 38.75 -12.21
C GLY A 33 25.92 37.44 -12.94
N LEU A 34 26.32 36.39 -12.23
CA LEU A 34 26.24 35.01 -12.72
C LEU A 34 25.42 34.19 -11.75
N ALA A 35 24.31 33.68 -12.26
CA ALA A 35 23.51 32.66 -11.63
C ALA A 35 24.42 31.61 -10.99
N ALA A 36 24.25 31.38 -9.70
CA ALA A 36 24.89 30.25 -9.04
C ALA A 36 24.49 28.99 -9.80
N CYS A 37 25.43 28.47 -10.58
CA CYS A 37 25.35 27.17 -11.22
C CYS A 37 25.51 26.13 -10.11
N THR A 38 24.48 25.94 -9.31
CA THR A 38 24.36 24.76 -8.46
C THR A 38 23.87 23.64 -9.34
N VAL A 39 24.78 22.95 -10.01
CA VAL A 39 24.51 21.58 -10.46
C VAL A 39 24.53 20.73 -9.20
N THR A 40 23.45 20.76 -8.41
CA THR A 40 23.14 19.63 -7.55
C THR A 40 22.82 18.48 -8.50
N ARG A 41 23.84 17.71 -8.86
CA ARG A 41 23.65 16.37 -9.38
C ARG A 41 23.00 15.57 -8.26
N ALA A 42 21.68 15.61 -8.19
CA ALA A 42 20.94 14.55 -7.55
C ALA A 42 21.22 13.30 -8.39
N TRP A 43 22.06 12.41 -7.88
CA TRP A 43 21.93 11.01 -8.25
C TRP A 43 20.55 10.58 -7.76
N GLN A 44 19.51 10.84 -8.55
CA GLN A 44 18.21 10.26 -8.34
C GLN A 44 18.40 8.77 -8.63
N TYR A 45 18.63 7.98 -7.58
CA TYR A 45 18.65 6.53 -7.72
C TYR A 45 17.27 6.13 -8.27
N PRO A 46 17.18 5.42 -9.41
CA PRO A 46 15.89 4.93 -9.88
C PRO A 46 15.29 4.07 -8.75
N PRO A 47 13.97 4.17 -8.50
CA PRO A 47 13.36 3.53 -7.33
C PRO A 47 13.60 2.02 -7.27
N ASN A 48 14.00 1.38 -8.38
CA ASN A 48 14.71 0.09 -8.44
C ASN A 48 15.67 0.09 -9.66
N PRO A 49 16.91 -0.43 -9.56
CA PRO A 49 17.71 -0.81 -10.72
C PRO A 49 16.98 -1.87 -11.56
N PRO A 50 17.28 -2.02 -12.86
CA PRO A 50 16.57 -2.95 -13.77
C PRO A 50 16.61 -4.43 -13.36
N ASP A 51 17.49 -4.79 -12.42
CA ASP A 51 17.65 -6.16 -11.89
C ASP A 51 17.07 -6.33 -10.47
N GLN A 52 16.39 -5.31 -9.92
CA GLN A 52 15.78 -5.37 -8.59
C GLN A 52 14.25 -5.43 -8.71
N ALA A 53 13.65 -6.46 -8.10
CA ALA A 53 12.21 -6.59 -7.97
C ALA A 53 11.74 -6.19 -6.56
N GLN A 54 10.57 -5.54 -6.47
CA GLN A 54 9.86 -5.30 -5.22
C GLN A 54 8.82 -6.40 -4.99
N TYR A 55 8.75 -6.88 -3.75
CA TYR A 55 7.85 -7.93 -3.33
C TYR A 55 6.90 -7.38 -2.28
N PHE A 56 5.61 -7.68 -2.43
CA PHE A 56 4.57 -7.30 -1.48
C PHE A 56 3.97 -8.56 -0.89
N TYR A 57 3.76 -8.54 0.42
CA TYR A 57 3.21 -9.67 1.16
C TYR A 57 1.90 -9.27 1.83
N ASP A 58 1.03 -10.25 2.05
CA ASP A 58 -0.13 -10.08 2.93
C ASP A 58 0.23 -10.28 4.41
N GLU A 59 -0.76 -10.12 5.28
CA GLU A 59 -0.63 -10.28 6.74
C GLU A 59 -0.18 -11.70 7.17
N LEU A 60 -0.36 -12.71 6.30
CA LEU A 60 0.08 -14.08 6.54
C LEU A 60 1.47 -14.38 5.95
N GLY A 61 2.15 -13.36 5.41
CA GLY A 61 3.47 -13.49 4.79
C GLY A 61 3.45 -14.13 3.39
N ARG A 62 2.29 -14.20 2.72
CA ARG A 62 2.19 -14.76 1.36
C ARG A 62 2.44 -13.67 0.32
N LEU A 63 3.13 -14.01 -0.77
CA LEU A 63 3.50 -13.07 -1.83
C LEU A 63 2.28 -12.66 -2.66
N VAL A 64 1.87 -11.40 -2.60
CA VAL A 64 0.68 -10.88 -3.30
C VAL A 64 0.98 -9.99 -4.49
N ALA A 65 2.17 -9.40 -4.60
CA ALA A 65 2.59 -8.76 -5.83
C ALA A 65 4.12 -8.76 -6.00
N VAL A 66 4.56 -8.79 -7.25
CA VAL A 66 5.95 -8.57 -7.66
C VAL A 66 5.97 -7.47 -8.69
N ILE A 67 6.83 -6.47 -8.50
CA ILE A 67 7.11 -5.40 -9.46
C ILE A 67 8.57 -5.55 -9.89
N ASP A 68 8.84 -5.77 -11.17
CA ASP A 68 10.21 -5.86 -11.68
C ASP A 68 10.88 -4.47 -11.84
N GLY A 69 12.16 -4.45 -12.22
CA GLY A 69 12.90 -3.21 -12.43
C GLY A 69 12.44 -2.39 -13.64
N GLN A 70 11.59 -2.97 -14.50
CA GLN A 70 10.96 -2.33 -15.65
C GLN A 70 9.52 -1.85 -15.33
N GLY A 71 9.02 -2.12 -14.13
CA GLY A 71 7.68 -1.77 -13.66
C GLY A 71 6.58 -2.75 -14.10
N ASN A 72 6.90 -3.88 -14.73
CA ASN A 72 5.88 -4.91 -14.95
C ASN A 72 5.51 -5.54 -13.62
N VAL A 73 4.22 -5.86 -13.49
CA VAL A 73 3.65 -6.33 -12.23
C VAL A 73 2.93 -7.65 -12.44
N ALA A 74 3.17 -8.57 -11.52
CA ALA A 74 2.35 -9.76 -11.33
C ALA A 74 1.69 -9.70 -9.95
N VAL A 75 0.36 -9.83 -9.91
CA VAL A 75 -0.44 -9.84 -8.68
C VAL A 75 -1.04 -11.22 -8.48
N TYR A 76 -0.92 -11.75 -7.27
CA TYR A 76 -1.34 -13.10 -6.89
C TYR A 76 -2.51 -13.02 -5.91
N THR A 77 -3.59 -13.73 -6.23
CA THR A 77 -4.75 -13.88 -5.35
C THR A 77 -4.83 -15.31 -4.86
N TYR A 78 -4.88 -15.49 -3.55
CA TYR A 78 -5.02 -16.80 -2.91
C TYR A 78 -6.39 -16.98 -2.28
N ASP A 79 -6.81 -18.22 -2.12
CA ASP A 79 -7.94 -18.58 -1.28
C ASP A 79 -7.58 -18.50 0.23
N VAL A 80 -8.54 -18.86 1.08
CA VAL A 80 -8.38 -18.89 2.54
C VAL A 80 -7.48 -20.03 3.03
N VAL A 81 -7.28 -21.08 2.21
CA VAL A 81 -6.45 -22.25 2.52
C VAL A 81 -4.99 -22.04 2.06
N GLY A 82 -4.74 -21.06 1.19
CA GLY A 82 -3.42 -20.75 0.64
C GLY A 82 -3.19 -21.18 -0.82
N ASN A 83 -4.21 -21.72 -1.50
CA ASN A 83 -4.07 -22.07 -2.91
C ASN A 83 -4.17 -20.82 -3.79
N LEU A 84 -3.43 -20.79 -4.88
CA LEU A 84 -3.45 -19.70 -5.85
C LEU A 84 -4.73 -19.77 -6.70
N ILE A 85 -5.58 -18.74 -6.61
CA ILE A 85 -6.79 -18.60 -7.44
C ILE A 85 -6.48 -17.88 -8.76
N SER A 86 -5.64 -16.84 -8.73
CA SER A 86 -5.46 -15.97 -9.90
C SER A 86 -4.08 -15.30 -9.94
N ILE A 87 -3.57 -15.10 -11.16
CA ILE A 87 -2.42 -14.22 -11.45
C ILE A 87 -2.90 -13.14 -12.43
N GLN A 88 -2.86 -11.88 -12.00
CA GLN A 88 -3.07 -10.73 -12.87
C GLN A 88 -1.74 -10.10 -13.26
N ARG A 89 -1.58 -9.72 -14.53
CA ARG A 89 -0.36 -9.10 -15.05
C ARG A 89 -0.63 -7.70 -15.58
N PHE A 90 0.26 -6.77 -15.26
CA PHE A 90 0.24 -5.40 -15.74
C PHE A 90 1.62 -5.07 -16.31
N THR A 91 1.68 -4.30 -17.39
CA THR A 91 2.93 -3.78 -17.96
C THR A 91 2.97 -2.28 -17.74
N SER A 92 4.01 -1.75 -17.07
CA SER A 92 4.10 -0.33 -16.70
C SER A 92 4.16 0.64 -17.87
N SER A 93 4.32 0.16 -19.11
CA SER A 93 4.15 0.99 -20.29
C SER A 93 2.66 1.15 -20.59
N GLY A 94 2.04 2.19 -20.02
CA GLY A 94 1.05 2.95 -20.76
C GLY A 94 1.73 3.51 -22.01
N GLY A 95 1.82 2.70 -23.06
CA GLY A 95 2.35 3.11 -24.35
C GLY A 95 1.40 4.14 -24.96
N GLY A 96 1.57 5.42 -24.60
CA GLY A 96 0.96 6.57 -25.27
C GLY A 96 -0.57 6.58 -25.39
N SER A 97 -1.30 5.76 -24.63
CA SER A 97 -2.76 5.71 -24.69
C SER A 97 -3.34 5.97 -23.30
N THR A 98 -3.90 7.17 -23.15
CA THR A 98 -4.85 7.51 -22.09
C THR A 98 -5.86 6.37 -21.94
N GLY A 99 -5.92 5.69 -20.80
CA GLY A 99 -6.91 4.63 -20.60
C GLY A 99 -6.53 3.44 -19.72
N ASN A 100 -5.35 3.42 -19.09
CA ASN A 100 -4.97 2.30 -18.23
C ASN A 100 -4.56 2.76 -16.83
N ILE A 101 -5.35 2.33 -15.85
CA ILE A 101 -5.13 2.47 -14.41
C ILE A 101 -5.23 1.06 -13.82
N GLY A 102 -4.39 0.75 -12.84
CA GLY A 102 -4.45 -0.54 -12.16
C GLY A 102 -4.08 -0.44 -10.69
N ILE A 103 -4.67 -1.34 -9.90
CA ILE A 103 -4.43 -1.49 -8.47
C ILE A 103 -3.75 -2.84 -8.27
N PHE A 104 -2.61 -2.82 -7.59
CA PHE A 104 -1.81 -4.01 -7.33
C PHE A 104 -2.07 -4.56 -5.93
N VAL A 105 -1.90 -3.68 -4.94
CA VAL A 105 -1.89 -4.05 -3.52
C VAL A 105 -2.55 -2.96 -2.72
N VAL A 106 -3.30 -3.37 -1.70
CA VAL A 106 -3.89 -2.50 -0.69
C VAL A 106 -3.34 -2.94 0.66
N THR A 107 -2.73 -2.01 1.39
CA THR A 107 -2.09 -2.28 2.67
C THR A 107 -2.50 -1.22 3.70
N PRO A 108 -3.02 -1.61 4.89
CA PRO A 108 -3.42 -2.98 5.25
C PRO A 108 -4.60 -3.48 4.41
N GLY A 109 -4.80 -4.81 4.36
CA GLY A 109 -5.92 -5.44 3.65
C GLY A 109 -7.22 -5.45 4.47
N SER A 110 -7.13 -5.09 5.74
CA SER A 110 -8.24 -5.01 6.68
C SER A 110 -8.10 -3.77 7.59
N GLY A 111 -9.21 -3.30 8.15
CA GLY A 111 -9.17 -2.18 9.08
C GLY A 111 -10.54 -1.71 9.55
N LEU A 112 -10.54 -0.97 10.66
CA LEU A 112 -11.71 -0.25 11.16
C LEU A 112 -11.96 1.01 10.31
N VAL A 113 -13.16 1.59 10.43
CA VAL A 113 -13.44 2.94 9.92
C VAL A 113 -12.41 3.94 10.47
N GLY A 114 -11.89 4.81 9.59
CA GLY A 114 -10.84 5.78 9.91
C GLY A 114 -9.40 5.27 9.75
N THR A 115 -9.19 3.97 9.50
CA THR A 115 -7.85 3.41 9.26
C THR A 115 -7.24 4.02 8.00
N THR A 116 -5.96 4.40 8.06
CA THR A 116 -5.19 4.82 6.87
C THR A 116 -4.80 3.62 6.04
N VAL A 117 -5.07 3.68 4.75
CA VAL A 117 -4.84 2.61 3.77
C VAL A 117 -4.01 3.17 2.61
N THR A 118 -2.98 2.43 2.22
CA THR A 118 -2.15 2.72 1.05
C THR A 118 -2.53 1.79 -0.10
N ILE A 119 -2.83 2.36 -1.25
CA ILE A 119 -3.18 1.67 -2.49
C ILE A 119 -2.00 1.85 -3.45
N GLN A 120 -1.34 0.74 -3.78
CA GLN A 120 -0.26 0.70 -4.75
C GLN A 120 -0.80 0.35 -6.13
N GLY A 121 -0.32 1.03 -7.16
CA GLY A 121 -0.83 0.89 -8.52
C GLY A 121 -0.07 1.70 -9.55
N PHE A 122 -0.77 2.06 -10.62
CA PHE A 122 -0.27 2.94 -11.68
C PHE A 122 -1.42 3.69 -12.33
N GLY A 123 -1.10 4.76 -13.05
CA GLY A 123 -2.10 5.58 -13.76
C GLY A 123 -2.91 6.48 -12.84
N PHE A 124 -2.48 6.67 -11.59
CA PHE A 124 -3.10 7.58 -10.63
C PHE A 124 -2.76 9.03 -10.96
N SER A 125 -3.67 9.94 -10.65
CA SER A 125 -3.39 11.37 -10.75
C SER A 125 -2.55 11.81 -9.56
N GLN A 126 -1.54 12.66 -9.78
CA GLN A 126 -0.77 13.27 -8.69
C GLN A 126 -1.61 14.25 -7.86
N THR A 127 -2.73 14.75 -8.41
CA THR A 127 -3.69 15.58 -7.69
C THR A 127 -4.65 14.70 -6.90
N PRO A 128 -4.66 14.72 -5.55
CA PRO A 128 -5.51 13.84 -4.74
C PRO A 128 -7.00 13.91 -5.08
N SER A 129 -7.53 15.13 -5.26
CA SER A 129 -8.95 15.37 -5.56
C SER A 129 -9.39 14.86 -6.94
N ALA A 130 -8.44 14.55 -7.83
CA ALA A 130 -8.73 13.99 -9.15
C ALA A 130 -8.85 12.45 -9.13
N ASN A 131 -8.60 11.78 -8.00
CA ASN A 131 -8.82 10.36 -7.83
C ASN A 131 -10.05 10.12 -6.94
N GLN A 132 -11.06 9.45 -7.48
CA GLN A 132 -12.24 9.04 -6.73
C GLN A 132 -12.07 7.60 -6.25
N VAL A 133 -11.80 7.45 -4.95
CA VAL A 133 -11.65 6.14 -4.30
C VAL A 133 -12.96 5.75 -3.61
N LYS A 134 -13.41 4.51 -3.80
CA LYS A 134 -14.60 3.96 -3.13
C LYS A 134 -14.32 2.60 -2.51
N PHE A 135 -14.79 2.39 -1.29
CA PHE A 135 -14.79 1.12 -0.58
C PHE A 135 -16.17 0.48 -0.76
N ASN A 136 -16.27 -0.51 -1.66
CA ASN A 136 -17.52 -1.18 -2.00
C ASN A 136 -18.69 -0.21 -2.28
N GLY A 137 -18.41 0.91 -2.97
CA GLY A 137 -19.39 1.96 -3.29
C GLY A 137 -19.34 3.20 -2.38
N THR A 138 -18.82 3.09 -1.16
CA THR A 138 -18.71 4.23 -0.22
C THR A 138 -17.48 5.09 -0.54
N THR A 139 -17.68 6.36 -0.90
CA THR A 139 -16.60 7.29 -1.25
C THR A 139 -15.67 7.56 -0.07
N ALA A 140 -14.36 7.42 -0.30
CA ALA A 140 -13.31 7.68 0.67
C ALA A 140 -12.58 9.00 0.39
N THR A 141 -12.02 9.59 1.44
CA THR A 141 -11.18 10.78 1.34
C THR A 141 -9.75 10.35 0.96
N VAL A 142 -9.18 10.99 -0.07
CA VAL A 142 -7.79 10.79 -0.48
C VAL A 142 -6.92 11.82 0.21
N SER A 143 -5.98 11.37 1.06
CA SER A 143 -5.07 12.23 1.82
C SER A 143 -3.88 12.68 0.97
N SER A 144 -3.32 11.77 0.17
CA SER A 144 -2.21 12.06 -0.73
C SER A 144 -2.22 11.12 -1.92
N SER A 145 -1.64 11.56 -3.04
CA SER A 145 -1.57 10.77 -4.26
C SER A 145 -0.27 11.07 -5.02
N THR A 146 0.28 10.02 -5.61
CA THR A 146 1.37 10.04 -6.60
C THR A 146 0.92 9.25 -7.82
N ALA A 147 1.74 9.14 -8.86
CA ALA A 147 1.40 8.33 -10.04
C ALA A 147 1.22 6.83 -9.75
N ASN A 148 1.78 6.33 -8.64
CA ASN A 148 1.88 4.90 -8.32
C ASN A 148 1.38 4.51 -6.92
N SER A 149 0.98 5.50 -6.11
CA SER A 149 0.53 5.29 -4.74
C SER A 149 -0.52 6.30 -4.35
N ILE A 150 -1.60 5.84 -3.75
CA ILE A 150 -2.67 6.64 -3.14
C ILE A 150 -2.72 6.32 -1.65
N THR A 151 -2.77 7.34 -0.81
CA THR A 151 -3.09 7.18 0.62
C THR A 151 -4.49 7.71 0.88
N THR A 152 -5.34 6.88 1.47
CA THR A 152 -6.75 7.17 1.73
C THR A 152 -7.15 6.67 3.12
N THR A 153 -8.30 7.11 3.63
CA THR A 153 -8.86 6.66 4.91
C THR A 153 -10.14 5.87 4.70
N VAL A 154 -10.33 4.76 5.41
CA VAL A 154 -11.56 3.97 5.37
C VAL A 154 -12.75 4.85 5.80
N PRO A 155 -13.76 5.08 4.94
CA PRO A 155 -14.86 6.00 5.22
C PRO A 155 -15.87 5.39 6.20
N THR A 156 -16.66 6.26 6.83
CA THR A 156 -17.83 5.85 7.62
C THR A 156 -18.85 5.16 6.71
N GLY A 157 -19.38 4.02 7.14
CA GLY A 157 -20.29 3.21 6.33
C GLY A 157 -19.61 2.43 5.20
N ALA A 158 -18.28 2.28 5.21
CA ALA A 158 -17.60 1.31 4.37
C ALA A 158 -18.08 -0.12 4.73
N THR A 159 -18.21 -0.96 3.71
CA THR A 159 -18.51 -2.40 3.88
C THR A 159 -17.40 -3.24 3.26
N THR A 160 -17.27 -4.49 3.71
CA THR A 160 -16.29 -5.44 3.16
C THR A 160 -16.56 -5.66 1.66
N GLY A 161 -15.53 -5.49 0.84
CA GLY A 161 -15.66 -5.61 -0.61
C GLY A 161 -14.46 -5.03 -1.36
N PRO A 162 -14.50 -5.03 -2.69
CA PRO A 162 -13.44 -4.46 -3.50
C PRO A 162 -13.34 -2.94 -3.33
N ILE A 163 -12.14 -2.42 -3.53
CA ILE A 163 -11.87 -0.98 -3.63
C ILE A 163 -11.79 -0.60 -5.11
N THR A 164 -12.45 0.48 -5.48
CA THR A 164 -12.37 1.04 -6.84
C THR A 164 -11.72 2.41 -6.82
N VAL A 165 -10.84 2.68 -7.78
CA VAL A 165 -10.25 4.00 -8.02
C VAL A 165 -10.62 4.45 -9.42
N ALA A 166 -11.24 5.62 -9.55
CA ALA A 166 -11.59 6.22 -10.83
C ALA A 166 -10.95 7.60 -11.00
N ASN A 167 -10.44 7.89 -12.20
CA ASN A 167 -9.93 9.19 -12.60
C ASN A 167 -10.09 9.38 -14.13
N THR A 168 -9.52 10.45 -14.68
CA THR A 168 -9.57 10.73 -16.13
C THR A 168 -8.89 9.66 -16.99
N ASN A 169 -8.01 8.84 -16.41
CA ASN A 169 -7.29 7.77 -17.09
C ASN A 169 -8.07 6.44 -17.09
N GLY A 170 -9.18 6.33 -16.34
CA GLY A 170 -10.03 5.14 -16.32
C GLY A 170 -10.50 4.75 -14.91
N THR A 171 -10.92 3.50 -14.76
CA THR A 171 -11.30 2.91 -13.46
C THR A 171 -10.57 1.60 -13.23
N ALA A 172 -9.99 1.45 -12.04
CA ALA A 172 -9.35 0.23 -11.57
C ALA A 172 -10.12 -0.33 -10.37
N THR A 173 -10.12 -1.66 -10.26
CA THR A 173 -10.68 -2.41 -9.12
C THR A 173 -9.57 -3.21 -8.45
N SER A 174 -9.58 -3.26 -7.12
CA SER A 174 -8.59 -4.03 -6.37
C SER A 174 -8.76 -5.54 -6.61
N PRO A 175 -7.65 -6.28 -6.79
CA PRO A 175 -7.68 -7.74 -7.00
C PRO A 175 -8.17 -8.53 -5.80
N ARG A 176 -8.03 -7.93 -4.60
CA ARG A 176 -8.46 -8.49 -3.32
C ARG A 176 -9.46 -7.54 -2.68
N SER A 177 -10.48 -8.09 -2.04
CA SER A 177 -11.42 -7.32 -1.23
C SER A 177 -10.74 -6.80 0.03
N PHE A 178 -11.09 -5.58 0.43
CA PHE A 178 -10.74 -5.01 1.72
C PHE A 178 -11.76 -5.46 2.77
N THR A 179 -11.28 -5.90 3.93
CA THR A 179 -12.15 -6.33 5.04
C THR A 179 -12.36 -5.19 6.03
N VAL A 180 -13.60 -4.71 6.11
CA VAL A 180 -13.98 -3.70 7.12
C VAL A 180 -14.28 -4.43 8.43
N LEU A 181 -13.51 -4.11 9.46
CA LEU A 181 -13.68 -4.67 10.80
C LEU A 181 -14.81 -3.92 11.52
N VAL A 182 -15.65 -4.66 12.24
CA VAL A 182 -16.67 -4.10 13.13
C VAL A 182 -16.25 -4.33 14.57
N PRO A 183 -16.22 -3.29 15.44
CA PRO A 183 -15.94 -3.49 16.84
C PRO A 183 -17.09 -4.24 17.52
N PRO A 184 -16.83 -5.11 18.49
CA PRO A 184 -17.90 -5.75 19.26
C PRO A 184 -18.64 -4.70 20.09
N ILE A 185 -19.97 -4.74 20.07
CA ILE A 185 -20.82 -3.92 20.93
C ILE A 185 -21.46 -4.79 22.01
N ILE A 186 -21.41 -4.34 23.27
CA ILE A 186 -22.19 -4.96 24.35
C ILE A 186 -23.56 -4.29 24.35
N SER A 187 -24.58 -4.99 23.83
CA SER A 187 -25.94 -4.45 23.71
C SER A 187 -26.74 -4.48 25.02
N GLY A 188 -26.21 -5.11 26.07
CA GLY A 188 -26.85 -5.15 27.38
C GLY A 188 -26.16 -6.09 28.35
N ILE A 189 -26.22 -5.73 29.62
CA ILE A 189 -26.02 -6.65 30.74
C ILE A 189 -27.39 -6.80 31.40
N ASP A 190 -27.90 -8.03 31.50
CA ASP A 190 -29.15 -8.31 32.22
C ASP A 190 -28.81 -8.83 33.61
N PRO A 191 -28.84 -7.98 34.66
CA PRO A 191 -28.76 -8.47 36.01
C PRO A 191 -30.10 -9.16 36.32
N ARG A 192 -30.13 -10.48 36.25
CA ARG A 192 -31.17 -11.25 36.95
C ARG A 192 -31.11 -10.86 38.42
N SER A 193 -32.01 -9.95 38.82
CA SER A 193 -32.19 -9.56 40.20
C SER A 193 -32.61 -10.80 40.96
N LEU A 194 -31.72 -11.30 41.82
CA LEU A 194 -32.04 -12.36 42.76
C LEU A 194 -33.24 -11.87 43.58
N ARG A 195 -34.35 -12.62 43.53
CA ARG A 195 -35.48 -12.35 44.41
C ARG A 195 -34.95 -12.44 45.85
N VAL A 196 -34.89 -11.31 46.55
CA VAL A 196 -34.76 -11.31 48.00
C VAL A 196 -36.07 -11.88 48.54
N SER A 197 -36.02 -13.08 49.08
CA SER A 197 -37.18 -13.69 49.75
C SER A 197 -37.74 -12.72 50.78
N PRO A 198 -39.03 -12.38 50.75
CA PRO A 198 -39.60 -11.48 51.75
C PRO A 198 -39.45 -12.10 53.14
N HIS A 199 -38.87 -11.32 54.03
CA HIS A 199 -38.74 -11.60 55.45
C HIS A 199 -40.13 -11.95 56.04
N LEU A 200 -40.27 -13.14 56.60
CA LEU A 200 -41.51 -13.57 57.25
C LEU A 200 -41.82 -12.64 58.41
N THR A 201 -42.91 -11.87 58.30
CA THR A 201 -43.43 -11.08 59.41
C THR A 201 -43.83 -12.02 60.55
N PRO A 202 -43.43 -11.76 61.82
CA PRO A 202 -43.88 -12.56 62.94
C PRO A 202 -45.39 -12.47 63.10
N LYS A 203 -46.05 -13.62 63.17
CA LYS A 203 -47.48 -13.76 63.42
C LYS A 203 -47.83 -13.17 64.80
N ALA A 204 -48.75 -12.21 64.84
CA ALA A 204 -49.25 -11.63 66.10
C ALA A 204 -49.90 -12.70 66.99
N PRO A 205 -49.69 -12.67 68.32
CA PRO A 205 -50.33 -13.62 69.24
C PRO A 205 -51.83 -13.33 69.40
N PRO A 206 -52.67 -14.38 69.55
CA PRO A 206 -54.10 -14.24 69.71
C PRO A 206 -54.45 -13.56 71.03
N GLY A 207 -55.52 -12.75 70.99
CA GLY A 207 -55.88 -11.74 71.97
C GLY A 207 -55.94 -12.17 73.43
N ALA A 208 -55.61 -11.22 74.31
CA ALA A 208 -56.02 -11.23 75.70
C ALA A 208 -57.30 -10.40 75.84
N ARG A 209 -58.41 -11.09 76.13
CA ARG A 209 -59.63 -10.52 76.71
C ARG A 209 -59.32 -10.00 78.12
N SER A 210 -59.77 -8.80 78.43
CA SER A 210 -60.62 -8.50 79.58
C SER A 210 -61.27 -7.13 79.40
#